data_AF-A0A955Y1X2-F1
#
_entry.id   AF-A0A955Y1X2-F1
#
_cell.length_a   1.000
_cell.length_b   1.000
_cell.length_c   1.000
_cell.angle_alpha   90.00
_cell.angle_beta   90.00
_cell.angle_gamma   90.00
#
_symmetry.space_group_name_H-M   'P 1'
#
loop_
_entity.id
_entity.type
_entity.pdbx_description
1 polymer ?
#
loop_
_entity_poly.entity_id
_entity_poly.type
_entity_poly.pdbx_seq_one_letter_code
_entity_poly.pdbx_strand_id
1 'polypeptide(L)'
;MTRIAPVLLLTLAACTPHSATLTDARLVGWLGQETSFTLYQDFVDFSDPGFTDTWTIDCRLLEEADEGLRIEGGLDICDDGSRFGEFAEGETWLNTAAWQGFAMDLDKPWRAEAIYTTEGDLHVGFHHRIPGSNQDFRFFFVIDPDFSPTECVGTGDNVTAQPIDGTPWVDAWSDVWADLGNQDLPPFLTATVNDFPDGRLHLLNARSYQLDQDNLNNPNLNRWTLPEDWASGFAHGTFTVEDMHSRPSFFAPAFAYLAVDSDDFSNWPDPSDVWYGNPGPQAAAAEQHALWATQDMNHALPSGVNIDYRPIHIDNAWREIDGEPGGLDAWQQLDYSWVVISSDSDPTPGGEVRGAFSILMDPDDSSSRWVVQGRFEIPRVRKEKWGGVDLRAKTAEANGLNLCLAGSPTDDGTPEQ
;
A
#
# COMPACT_ATOMS: atom_id res chain seq x y z
N MET A 1 -22.83 63.91 18.66
CA MET A 1 -21.59 63.16 18.99
C MET A 1 -21.91 61.68 18.86
N THR A 2 -21.62 61.11 17.71
CA THR A 2 -22.01 59.74 17.33
C THR A 2 -20.70 59.00 17.07
N ARG A 3 -20.31 58.11 18.01
CA ARG A 3 -19.12 57.27 17.85
C ARG A 3 -19.52 56.06 17.02
N ILE A 4 -19.12 56.07 15.75
CA ILE A 4 -19.10 54.86 14.91
C ILE A 4 -17.85 54.09 15.34
N ALA A 5 -18.06 52.96 15.99
CA ALA A 5 -17.00 52.00 16.26
C ALA A 5 -16.55 51.38 14.94
N PRO A 6 -15.24 51.23 14.69
CA PRO A 6 -14.78 50.40 13.58
C PRO A 6 -15.11 48.96 13.92
N VAL A 7 -16.05 48.37 13.15
CA VAL A 7 -16.15 46.93 13.01
C VAL A 7 -14.84 46.49 12.38
N LEU A 8 -13.91 46.05 13.23
CA LEU A 8 -12.72 45.34 12.82
C LEU A 8 -13.23 44.09 12.10
N LEU A 9 -13.16 44.09 10.76
CA LEU A 9 -13.29 42.89 9.96
C LEU A 9 -12.18 41.93 10.40
N LEU A 10 -12.51 41.06 11.36
CA LEU A 10 -11.93 39.73 11.42
C LEU A 10 -12.40 39.00 10.15
N THR A 11 -11.68 39.24 9.06
CA THR A 11 -11.55 38.24 8.00
C THR A 11 -10.84 37.06 8.66
N LEU A 12 -11.67 36.22 9.27
CA LEU A 12 -11.31 34.94 9.83
C LEU A 12 -10.41 34.24 8.81
N ALA A 13 -9.15 34.06 9.16
CA ALA A 13 -8.24 33.13 8.52
C ALA A 13 -8.70 31.68 8.80
N ALA A 14 -9.96 31.37 8.48
CA ALA A 14 -10.50 30.02 8.39
C ALA A 14 -10.01 29.31 7.11
N CYS A 15 -8.97 29.85 6.46
CA CYS A 15 -8.39 29.44 5.20
C CYS A 15 -6.99 28.88 5.43
N THR A 16 -6.88 27.68 6.00
CA THR A 16 -5.78 26.78 5.61
C THR A 16 -6.36 25.40 5.32
N PRO A 17 -7.21 25.26 4.28
CA PRO A 17 -7.89 23.99 3.99
C PRO A 17 -6.96 22.93 3.37
N HIS A 18 -5.68 23.26 3.14
CA HIS A 18 -4.69 22.41 2.50
C HIS A 18 -3.39 22.50 3.29
N SER A 19 -3.06 21.46 4.05
CA SER A 19 -1.72 21.30 4.65
C SER A 19 -0.85 20.33 3.84
N ALA A 20 -1.40 19.74 2.79
CA ALA A 20 -0.70 18.93 1.81
C ALA A 20 -1.16 19.31 0.40
N THR A 21 -0.35 19.01 -0.60
CA THR A 21 -0.68 19.12 -2.03
C THR A 21 -0.32 17.83 -2.72
N LEU A 22 -1.18 17.37 -3.64
CA LEU A 22 -0.84 16.32 -4.58
C LEU A 22 -0.31 16.94 -5.87
N THR A 23 0.71 16.33 -6.41
CA THR A 23 1.28 16.66 -7.71
C THR A 23 1.41 15.38 -8.52
N ASP A 24 0.96 15.43 -9.78
CA ASP A 24 1.11 14.31 -10.73
C ASP A 24 0.54 13.00 -10.15
N ALA A 25 -0.70 13.08 -9.66
CA ALA A 25 -1.37 11.96 -9.01
C ALA A 25 -2.46 11.40 -9.91
N ARG A 26 -2.55 10.07 -10.00
CA ARG A 26 -3.50 9.36 -10.85
C ARG A 26 -4.19 8.25 -10.06
N LEU A 27 -5.48 8.10 -10.31
CA LEU A 27 -6.29 6.97 -9.88
C LEU A 27 -6.66 6.13 -11.10
N VAL A 28 -6.46 4.83 -11.01
CA VAL A 28 -7.11 3.86 -11.89
C VAL A 28 -7.89 2.87 -11.05
N GLY A 29 -9.14 2.60 -11.45
CA GLY A 29 -10.02 1.68 -10.78
C GLY A 29 -10.61 0.65 -11.73
N TRP A 30 -10.83 -0.56 -11.23
CA TRP A 30 -11.55 -1.65 -11.87
C TRP A 30 -12.74 -1.99 -10.97
N LEU A 31 -13.95 -1.75 -11.47
CA LEU A 31 -15.18 -2.00 -10.73
C LEU A 31 -15.78 -3.34 -11.17
N GLY A 32 -15.95 -4.27 -10.24
CA GLY A 32 -16.60 -5.55 -10.54
C GLY A 32 -18.06 -5.33 -10.93
N GLN A 33 -18.46 -5.71 -12.15
CA GLN A 33 -19.79 -5.36 -12.69
C GLN A 33 -20.95 -5.85 -11.82
N GLU A 34 -20.80 -7.03 -11.21
CA GLU A 34 -21.86 -7.66 -10.40
C GLU A 34 -21.76 -7.31 -8.91
N THR A 35 -20.57 -6.93 -8.44
CA THR A 35 -20.30 -6.73 -6.99
C THR A 35 -20.10 -5.27 -6.61
N SER A 36 -19.80 -4.38 -7.56
CA SER A 36 -19.53 -2.97 -7.26
C SER A 36 -20.81 -2.24 -6.90
N PHE A 37 -20.85 -1.75 -5.66
CA PHE A 37 -21.95 -0.89 -5.20
C PHE A 37 -21.98 0.44 -5.94
N THR A 38 -20.82 0.94 -6.37
CA THR A 38 -20.70 2.16 -7.18
C THR A 38 -21.51 2.05 -8.46
N LEU A 39 -21.35 0.93 -9.19
CA LEU A 39 -22.08 0.64 -10.41
C LEU A 39 -23.56 0.36 -10.13
N TYR A 40 -23.84 -0.51 -9.15
CA TYR A 40 -25.21 -0.93 -8.84
C TYR A 40 -26.15 0.24 -8.47
N GLN A 41 -25.61 1.29 -7.86
CA GLN A 41 -26.40 2.45 -7.42
C GLN A 41 -26.33 3.64 -8.38
N ASP A 42 -25.68 3.49 -9.54
CA ASP A 42 -25.49 4.54 -10.55
C ASP A 42 -24.93 5.83 -9.94
N PHE A 43 -23.97 5.73 -9.00
CA PHE A 43 -23.44 6.91 -8.30
C PHE A 43 -22.54 7.80 -9.14
N VAL A 44 -22.07 7.28 -10.28
CA VAL A 44 -21.06 7.92 -11.12
C VAL A 44 -21.53 7.88 -12.57
N ASP A 45 -21.53 9.05 -13.21
CA ASP A 45 -21.67 9.14 -14.65
C ASP A 45 -20.29 9.01 -15.32
N PHE A 46 -19.97 7.79 -15.76
CA PHE A 46 -18.72 7.48 -16.48
C PHE A 46 -18.67 8.09 -17.90
N SER A 47 -19.74 8.74 -18.36
CA SER A 47 -19.71 9.54 -19.59
C SER A 47 -19.20 10.97 -19.37
N ASP A 48 -18.99 11.38 -18.11
CA ASP A 48 -18.42 12.68 -17.78
C ASP A 48 -16.97 12.81 -18.31
N PRO A 49 -16.62 13.91 -19.00
CA PRO A 49 -15.27 14.12 -19.55
C PRO A 49 -14.13 14.14 -18.52
N GLY A 50 -14.43 14.23 -17.23
CA GLY A 50 -13.41 14.13 -16.19
C GLY A 50 -12.88 12.71 -15.98
N PHE A 51 -13.54 11.69 -16.51
CA PHE A 51 -12.92 10.37 -16.71
C PHE A 51 -12.21 10.38 -18.06
N THR A 52 -10.88 10.25 -18.03
CA THR A 52 -10.08 10.33 -19.25
C THR A 52 -10.25 9.08 -20.10
N ASP A 53 -10.48 7.94 -19.44
CA ASP A 53 -10.54 6.64 -20.07
C ASP A 53 -11.56 5.78 -19.31
N THR A 54 -12.62 5.33 -19.99
CA THR A 54 -13.62 4.42 -19.43
C THR A 54 -13.83 3.26 -20.38
N TRP A 55 -13.83 2.04 -19.85
CA TRP A 55 -13.93 0.83 -20.65
C TRP A 55 -14.61 -0.28 -19.87
N THR A 56 -15.22 -1.21 -20.61
CA THR A 56 -15.93 -2.34 -20.04
C THR A 56 -15.24 -3.61 -20.48
N ILE A 57 -14.70 -4.38 -19.55
CA ILE A 57 -14.17 -5.73 -19.77
C ILE A 57 -15.32 -6.71 -19.52
N ASP A 58 -15.81 -7.38 -20.56
CA ASP A 58 -16.84 -8.43 -20.43
C ASP A 58 -16.26 -9.81 -20.75
N CYS A 59 -16.00 -10.60 -19.71
CA CYS A 59 -15.40 -11.93 -19.79
C CYS A 59 -16.34 -13.01 -19.26
N ARG A 60 -17.61 -13.04 -19.71
CA ARG A 60 -18.60 -14.08 -19.37
C ARG A 60 -18.26 -15.48 -19.93
N LEU A 61 -17.17 -16.07 -19.40
CA LEU A 61 -16.79 -17.49 -19.33
C LEU A 61 -15.87 -18.01 -20.45
N LEU A 62 -14.55 -17.95 -20.20
CA LEU A 62 -13.43 -18.30 -21.08
C LEU A 62 -13.40 -19.72 -21.69
N GLU A 63 -14.40 -20.61 -21.52
CA GLU A 63 -14.55 -21.84 -22.32
C GLU A 63 -16.00 -22.32 -22.67
N GLU A 64 -17.12 -21.77 -22.15
CA GLU A 64 -18.44 -22.46 -22.31
C GLU A 64 -19.69 -21.61 -22.71
N ALA A 65 -19.58 -20.35 -23.15
CA ALA A 65 -20.74 -19.59 -23.62
C ALA A 65 -20.92 -19.64 -25.16
N ASP A 66 -22.10 -20.09 -25.60
CA ASP A 66 -22.62 -20.06 -26.98
C ASP A 66 -22.36 -18.69 -27.66
N GLU A 67 -21.85 -18.68 -28.90
CA GLU A 67 -21.35 -17.48 -29.62
C GLU A 67 -22.36 -16.30 -29.69
N GLY A 68 -23.64 -16.55 -29.43
CA GLY A 68 -24.73 -15.56 -29.48
C GLY A 68 -24.87 -14.63 -28.27
N LEU A 69 -24.06 -14.77 -27.21
CA LEU A 69 -24.12 -13.91 -26.01
C LEU A 69 -22.94 -12.93 -25.86
N ARG A 70 -21.99 -12.94 -26.80
CA ARG A 70 -20.93 -11.92 -26.89
C ARG A 70 -21.57 -10.53 -27.02
N ILE A 71 -21.14 -9.58 -26.20
CA ILE A 71 -21.44 -8.16 -26.45
C ILE A 71 -20.82 -7.81 -27.80
N GLU A 72 -21.59 -7.16 -28.68
CA GLU A 72 -21.07 -6.60 -29.93
C GLU A 72 -20.07 -5.47 -29.60
N GLY A 73 -18.81 -5.85 -29.41
CA GLY A 73 -17.71 -4.95 -29.06
C GLY A 73 -16.76 -5.53 -28.02
N GLY A 74 -16.15 -6.69 -28.31
CA GLY A 74 -15.06 -7.21 -27.47
C GLY A 74 -13.85 -6.25 -27.49
N LEU A 75 -13.23 -6.04 -26.33
CA LEU A 75 -11.94 -5.37 -26.22
C LEU A 75 -10.83 -6.28 -26.79
N ASP A 76 -9.80 -5.67 -27.38
CA ASP A 76 -8.63 -6.33 -28.01
C ASP A 76 -7.87 -7.28 -27.04
N ILE A 77 -8.08 -7.08 -25.73
CA ILE A 77 -7.61 -7.93 -24.61
C ILE A 77 -8.05 -9.39 -24.77
N CYS A 78 -9.17 -9.66 -25.45
CA CYS A 78 -9.79 -10.98 -25.50
C CYS A 78 -9.48 -11.81 -26.77
N ASP A 79 -8.71 -11.28 -27.75
CA ASP A 79 -8.64 -11.87 -29.12
C ASP A 79 -7.21 -11.97 -29.71
N ASP A 80 -6.15 -11.79 -28.91
CA ASP A 80 -4.76 -11.81 -29.44
C ASP A 80 -4.25 -13.21 -29.84
N GLY A 81 -5.07 -14.26 -29.65
CA GLY A 81 -4.74 -15.64 -30.01
C GLY A 81 -3.68 -16.28 -29.12
N SER A 82 -3.16 -15.56 -28.12
CA SER A 82 -2.48 -16.18 -26.99
C SER A 82 -3.56 -16.81 -26.12
N ARG A 83 -3.46 -18.13 -25.92
CA ARG A 83 -4.42 -18.82 -25.07
C ARG A 83 -4.27 -18.25 -23.67
N PHE A 84 -5.38 -17.83 -23.07
CA PHE A 84 -5.50 -17.56 -21.63
C PHE A 84 -5.01 -18.72 -20.73
N GLY A 85 -4.71 -19.89 -21.30
CA GLY A 85 -4.02 -20.98 -20.62
C GLY A 85 -2.57 -20.72 -20.20
N GLU A 86 -1.92 -19.62 -20.63
CA GLU A 86 -0.65 -19.15 -20.04
C GLU A 86 -0.84 -18.01 -19.01
N PHE A 87 -2.00 -17.35 -18.98
CA PHE A 87 -2.35 -16.31 -17.98
C PHE A 87 -2.97 -16.90 -16.70
N ALA A 88 -3.03 -18.22 -16.59
CA ALA A 88 -3.54 -18.94 -15.42
C ALA A 88 -2.58 -18.95 -14.22
N GLU A 89 -1.43 -18.28 -14.30
CA GLU A 89 -0.44 -18.19 -13.21
C GLU A 89 -0.38 -16.80 -12.55
N GLY A 90 -1.17 -15.82 -13.02
CA GLY A 90 -1.21 -14.46 -12.48
C GLY A 90 -2.25 -14.22 -11.37
N GLU A 91 -2.54 -12.95 -11.09
CA GLU A 91 -3.51 -12.50 -10.10
C GLU A 91 -4.95 -12.91 -10.53
N THR A 92 -5.47 -13.96 -9.89
CA THR A 92 -6.70 -14.67 -10.29
C THR A 92 -7.98 -13.82 -10.33
N TRP A 93 -7.99 -12.62 -9.73
CA TRP A 93 -9.20 -11.80 -9.59
C TRP A 93 -9.80 -11.37 -10.94
N LEU A 94 -9.00 -11.11 -11.98
CA LEU A 94 -9.51 -10.73 -13.31
C LEU A 94 -10.39 -11.82 -13.94
N ASN A 95 -10.13 -13.09 -13.60
CA ASN A 95 -10.84 -14.25 -14.14
C ASN A 95 -12.18 -14.51 -13.44
N THR A 96 -12.48 -13.79 -12.35
CA THR A 96 -13.65 -14.07 -11.51
C THR A 96 -14.91 -13.28 -11.88
N ALA A 97 -14.78 -12.21 -12.67
CA ALA A 97 -15.89 -11.30 -12.97
C ALA A 97 -15.70 -10.53 -14.30
N ALA A 98 -16.76 -9.85 -14.72
CA ALA A 98 -16.69 -8.76 -15.69
C ALA A 98 -16.40 -7.43 -14.95
N TRP A 99 -15.79 -6.46 -15.63
CA TRP A 99 -15.29 -5.22 -15.02
C TRP A 99 -15.67 -3.97 -15.80
N GLN A 100 -15.82 -2.85 -15.10
CA GLN A 100 -15.77 -1.50 -15.68
C GLN A 100 -14.51 -0.84 -15.16
N GLY A 101 -13.56 -0.55 -16.05
CA GLY A 101 -12.37 0.19 -15.69
C GLY A 101 -12.49 1.68 -15.98
N PHE A 102 -11.79 2.49 -15.19
CA PHE A 102 -11.69 3.92 -15.40
C PHE A 102 -10.34 4.49 -14.94
N ALA A 103 -9.93 5.60 -15.54
CA ALA A 103 -8.80 6.40 -15.08
C ALA A 103 -9.20 7.86 -14.84
N MET A 104 -8.59 8.49 -13.84
CA MET A 104 -8.72 9.93 -13.58
C MET A 104 -7.48 10.53 -12.93
N ASP A 105 -7.16 11.77 -13.31
CA ASP A 105 -6.11 12.55 -12.67
C ASP A 105 -6.62 13.17 -11.36
N LEU A 106 -5.76 13.20 -10.36
CA LEU A 106 -6.02 13.68 -8.99
C LEU A 106 -5.30 15.00 -8.70
N ASP A 107 -4.91 15.77 -9.71
CA ASP A 107 -4.05 16.96 -9.56
C ASP A 107 -4.59 18.09 -8.64
N LYS A 108 -5.89 18.06 -8.30
CA LYS A 108 -6.56 19.14 -7.57
C LYS A 108 -7.47 18.59 -6.48
N PRO A 109 -6.92 18.10 -5.36
CA PRO A 109 -7.74 17.80 -4.19
C PRO A 109 -8.47 19.07 -3.78
N TRP A 110 -9.75 18.96 -3.42
CA TRP A 110 -10.48 20.10 -2.87
C TRP A 110 -10.24 20.26 -1.36
N ARG A 111 -9.67 19.22 -0.73
CA ARG A 111 -9.14 19.26 0.64
C ARG A 111 -7.99 18.27 0.76
N ALA A 112 -6.96 18.67 1.49
CA ALA A 112 -5.81 17.83 1.79
C ALA A 112 -5.29 18.13 3.21
N GLU A 113 -4.98 17.10 3.97
CA GLU A 113 -4.62 17.20 5.38
C GLU A 113 -3.38 16.36 5.66
N ALA A 114 -2.53 16.87 6.55
CA ALA A 114 -1.29 16.23 7.00
C ALA A 114 -1.16 16.50 8.49
N ILE A 115 -1.19 15.43 9.28
CA ILE A 115 -1.19 15.47 10.75
C ILE A 115 -0.11 14.52 11.25
N TYR A 116 0.69 15.00 12.20
CA TYR A 116 1.49 14.14 13.06
C TYR A 116 0.65 13.78 14.29
N THR A 117 0.36 12.49 14.46
CA THR A 117 -0.48 11.97 15.54
C THR A 117 0.22 12.08 16.88
N THR A 118 -0.52 11.95 17.97
CA THR A 118 0.11 11.81 19.30
C THR A 118 0.84 10.48 19.48
N GLU A 119 0.62 9.51 18.60
CA GLU A 119 1.25 8.18 18.63
C GLU A 119 2.58 8.16 17.85
N GLY A 120 2.93 9.24 17.16
CA GLY A 120 4.19 9.36 16.41
C GLY A 120 4.03 9.21 14.90
N ASP A 121 2.83 8.95 14.40
CA ASP A 121 2.61 8.66 12.98
C ASP A 121 2.40 9.93 12.14
N LEU A 122 2.82 9.85 10.88
CA LEU A 122 2.44 10.81 9.86
C LEU A 122 1.19 10.31 9.12
N HIS A 123 0.06 11.00 9.31
CA HIS A 123 -1.18 10.79 8.57
C HIS A 123 -1.34 11.84 7.47
N VAL A 124 -1.44 11.40 6.22
CA VAL A 124 -1.71 12.26 5.06
C VAL A 124 -3.00 11.82 4.36
N GLY A 125 -3.93 12.74 4.16
CA GLY A 125 -5.25 12.46 3.58
C GLY A 125 -5.67 13.46 2.50
N PHE A 126 -6.38 12.97 1.50
CA PHE A 126 -6.79 13.73 0.33
C PHE A 126 -8.27 13.48 -0.01
N HIS A 127 -8.94 14.54 -0.46
CA HIS A 127 -10.32 14.49 -0.93
C HIS A 127 -10.39 15.05 -2.35
N HIS A 128 -10.92 14.24 -3.27
CA HIS A 128 -11.14 14.56 -4.67
C HIS A 128 -12.61 14.46 -5.00
N ARG A 129 -13.11 15.38 -5.82
CA ARG A 129 -14.46 15.24 -6.37
C ARG A 129 -14.42 14.20 -7.47
N ILE A 130 -15.38 13.28 -7.47
CA ILE A 130 -15.54 12.34 -8.57
C ILE A 130 -16.27 13.06 -9.71
N PRO A 131 -15.71 13.11 -10.93
CA PRO A 131 -16.40 13.66 -12.10
C PRO A 131 -17.76 12.99 -12.31
N GLY A 132 -18.73 13.72 -12.85
CA GLY A 132 -20.07 13.18 -13.07
C GLY A 132 -20.82 12.76 -11.80
N SER A 133 -20.32 13.13 -10.61
CA SER A 133 -20.90 12.73 -9.33
C SER A 133 -20.94 13.88 -8.32
N ASN A 134 -21.81 13.74 -7.32
CA ASN A 134 -21.79 14.57 -6.11
C ASN A 134 -21.03 13.90 -4.95
N GLN A 135 -20.38 12.77 -5.23
CA GLN A 135 -19.57 12.02 -4.27
C GLN A 135 -18.10 12.45 -4.32
N ASP A 136 -17.36 12.05 -3.30
CA ASP A 136 -15.91 12.22 -3.24
C ASP A 136 -15.22 10.87 -3.39
N PHE A 137 -14.02 10.91 -3.96
CA PHE A 137 -12.99 9.92 -3.68
C PHE A 137 -12.14 10.48 -2.55
N ARG A 138 -12.01 9.73 -1.47
CA ARG A 138 -11.21 10.09 -0.31
C ARG A 138 -10.21 8.99 -0.09
N PHE A 139 -8.96 9.34 0.15
CA PHE A 139 -8.00 8.35 0.60
C PHE A 139 -7.00 8.99 1.54
N PHE A 140 -6.42 8.16 2.39
CA PHE A 140 -5.35 8.55 3.27
C PHE A 140 -4.37 7.41 3.43
N PHE A 141 -3.16 7.75 3.80
CA PHE A 141 -2.18 6.81 4.33
C PHE A 141 -1.63 7.32 5.66
N VAL A 142 -1.21 6.37 6.48
CA VAL A 142 -0.53 6.59 7.75
C VAL A 142 0.75 5.79 7.71
N ILE A 143 1.85 6.39 8.13
CA ILE A 143 3.13 5.72 8.31
C ILE A 143 3.71 6.08 9.67
N ASP A 144 4.46 5.16 10.27
CA ASP A 144 5.38 5.45 11.36
C ASP A 144 6.74 5.86 10.74
N PRO A 145 7.14 7.15 10.84
CA PRO A 145 8.40 7.63 10.26
C PRO A 145 9.65 7.03 10.91
N ASP A 146 9.52 6.52 12.13
CA ASP A 146 10.60 5.94 12.93
C ASP A 146 10.44 4.42 13.09
N PHE A 147 9.61 3.80 12.25
CA PHE A 147 9.28 2.40 12.31
C PHE A 147 10.53 1.51 12.40
N SER A 148 10.61 0.81 13.53
CA SER A 148 11.69 -0.12 13.84
C SER A 148 11.18 -1.09 14.90
N PRO A 149 10.71 -2.30 14.52
CA PRO A 149 10.33 -3.31 15.48
C PRO A 149 11.50 -3.59 16.44
N THR A 150 11.25 -3.47 17.73
CA THR A 150 12.28 -3.65 18.76
C THR A 150 11.98 -4.80 19.70
N GLU A 151 13.04 -5.39 20.24
CA GLU A 151 13.00 -6.32 21.36
C GLU A 151 13.77 -5.77 22.56
N CYS A 152 13.41 -6.27 23.74
CA CYS A 152 14.12 -6.03 24.98
C CYS A 152 15.25 -7.06 25.14
N VAL A 153 16.50 -6.64 25.06
CA VAL A 153 17.65 -7.50 25.33
C VAL A 153 18.39 -7.08 26.59
N GLY A 154 18.70 -8.07 27.44
CA GLY A 154 19.44 -7.87 28.68
C GLY A 154 18.95 -8.73 29.85
N THR A 155 19.56 -8.52 31.02
CA THR A 155 19.20 -9.25 32.25
C THR A 155 19.19 -8.30 33.46
N GLY A 156 18.19 -8.44 34.32
CA GLY A 156 18.05 -7.60 35.52
C GLY A 156 17.67 -6.17 35.17
N ASP A 157 18.37 -5.19 35.74
CA ASP A 157 18.10 -3.76 35.52
C ASP A 157 18.74 -3.21 34.22
N ASN A 158 19.51 -4.03 33.49
CA ASN A 158 20.19 -3.65 32.25
C ASN A 158 19.44 -4.24 31.05
N VAL A 159 18.21 -3.77 30.79
CA VAL A 159 17.45 -4.16 29.60
C VAL A 159 17.41 -2.95 28.65
N THR A 160 17.80 -3.16 27.40
CA THR A 160 17.81 -2.13 26.36
C THR A 160 16.93 -2.55 25.19
N ALA A 161 16.23 -1.58 24.60
CA ALA A 161 15.55 -1.80 23.33
C ALA A 161 16.59 -1.90 22.21
N GLN A 162 16.48 -2.92 21.37
CA GLN A 162 17.27 -3.04 20.14
C GLN A 162 16.35 -3.48 18.99
N PRO A 163 16.65 -3.12 17.73
CA PRO A 163 15.91 -3.67 16.59
C PRO A 163 15.95 -5.20 16.61
N ILE A 164 14.81 -5.84 16.36
CA ILE A 164 14.66 -7.33 16.41
C ILE A 164 15.66 -8.03 15.50
N ASP A 165 15.99 -7.41 14.37
CA ASP A 165 16.89 -7.97 13.35
C ASP A 165 18.22 -7.20 13.27
N GLY A 166 18.60 -6.47 14.33
CA GLY A 166 19.86 -5.71 14.41
C GLY A 166 19.90 -4.40 13.61
N THR A 167 19.03 -4.24 12.63
CA THR A 167 18.88 -3.02 11.80
C THR A 167 17.41 -2.56 11.82
N PRO A 168 17.13 -1.25 11.90
CA PRO A 168 15.78 -0.73 11.69
C PRO A 168 15.24 -1.14 10.31
N TRP A 169 14.00 -1.66 10.26
CA TRP A 169 13.43 -2.18 9.01
C TRP A 169 13.32 -1.11 7.93
N VAL A 170 12.95 0.13 8.29
CA VAL A 170 12.91 1.26 7.33
C VAL A 170 14.27 1.50 6.69
N ASP A 171 15.36 1.35 7.43
CA ASP A 171 16.71 1.55 6.88
C ASP A 171 17.02 0.44 5.87
N ALA A 172 16.74 -0.82 6.21
CA ALA A 172 16.94 -1.95 5.30
C ALA A 172 16.07 -1.84 4.03
N TRP A 173 14.83 -1.40 4.14
CA TRP A 173 13.95 -1.15 2.99
C TRP A 173 14.44 0.01 2.12
N SER A 174 15.01 1.05 2.74
CA SER A 174 15.56 2.21 2.03
C SER A 174 16.83 1.84 1.26
N ASP A 175 17.62 0.88 1.75
CA ASP A 175 18.74 0.32 0.97
C ASP A 175 18.23 -0.39 -0.30
N VAL A 176 17.14 -1.16 -0.22
CA VAL A 176 16.51 -1.77 -1.39
C VAL A 176 16.01 -0.70 -2.36
N TRP A 177 15.40 0.37 -1.85
CA TRP A 177 14.96 1.50 -2.67
C TRP A 177 16.08 2.12 -3.49
N ALA A 178 17.25 2.33 -2.88
CA ALA A 178 18.44 2.84 -3.58
C ALA A 178 18.90 1.87 -4.68
N ASP A 179 18.83 0.57 -4.42
CA ASP A 179 19.21 -0.47 -5.38
C ASP A 179 18.24 -0.61 -6.56
N LEU A 180 16.95 -0.29 -6.38
CA LEU A 180 15.97 -0.27 -7.48
C LEU A 180 16.43 0.63 -8.63
N GLY A 181 17.17 1.71 -8.35
CA GLY A 181 17.70 2.62 -9.37
C GLY A 181 18.61 1.96 -10.42
N ASN A 182 19.08 0.74 -10.17
CA ASN A 182 19.90 -0.05 -11.09
C ASN A 182 19.11 -1.12 -11.87
N GLN A 183 17.79 -1.20 -11.68
CA GLN A 183 16.92 -2.21 -12.28
C GLN A 183 16.09 -1.65 -13.44
N ASP A 184 15.50 -2.54 -14.23
CA ASP A 184 14.51 -2.16 -15.23
C ASP A 184 13.15 -2.00 -14.54
N LEU A 185 12.78 -0.75 -14.26
CA LEU A 185 11.55 -0.41 -13.54
C LEU A 185 10.52 0.21 -14.49
N PRO A 186 9.21 0.11 -14.18
CA PRO A 186 8.19 0.89 -14.88
C PRO A 186 8.49 2.41 -14.84
N PRO A 187 8.06 3.17 -15.86
CA PRO A 187 8.33 4.61 -15.95
C PRO A 187 8.00 5.43 -14.70
N PHE A 188 6.85 5.22 -14.05
CA PHE A 188 6.51 5.93 -12.81
C PHE A 188 7.54 5.66 -11.72
N LEU A 189 7.81 4.39 -11.42
CA LEU A 189 8.77 4.01 -10.38
C LEU A 189 10.20 4.46 -10.73
N THR A 190 10.61 4.37 -12.00
CA THR A 190 11.89 4.92 -12.48
C THR A 190 11.99 6.40 -12.19
N ALA A 191 10.95 7.18 -12.52
CA ALA A 191 10.94 8.62 -12.26
C ALA A 191 10.99 8.90 -10.74
N THR A 192 10.23 8.15 -9.94
CA THR A 192 10.21 8.31 -8.49
C THR A 192 11.57 8.01 -7.85
N VAL A 193 12.23 6.92 -8.20
CA VAL A 193 13.57 6.59 -7.67
C VAL A 193 14.59 7.68 -8.08
N ASN A 194 14.50 8.22 -9.30
CA ASN A 194 15.37 9.31 -9.72
C ASN A 194 15.08 10.64 -9.00
N ASP A 195 13.83 10.91 -8.66
CA ASP A 195 13.44 12.10 -7.90
C ASP A 195 13.83 12.00 -6.42
N PHE A 196 13.84 10.78 -5.87
CA PHE A 196 14.13 10.48 -4.47
C PHE A 196 15.20 9.37 -4.33
N PRO A 197 16.44 9.58 -4.81
CA PRO A 197 17.46 8.52 -4.85
C PRO A 197 17.88 8.02 -3.46
N ASP A 198 17.85 8.90 -2.48
CA ASP A 198 18.15 8.61 -1.06
C ASP A 198 16.86 8.54 -0.21
N GLY A 199 15.71 8.33 -0.85
CA GLY A 199 14.40 8.36 -0.19
C GLY A 199 14.26 7.26 0.88
N ARG A 200 13.59 7.61 1.99
CA ARG A 200 13.22 6.65 3.05
C ARG A 200 11.96 5.90 2.63
N LEU A 201 12.07 4.59 2.45
CA LEU A 201 10.97 3.73 2.01
C LEU A 201 10.15 3.24 3.21
N HIS A 202 8.86 3.52 3.19
CA HIS A 202 7.87 3.00 4.13
C HIS A 202 6.88 2.11 3.37
N LEU A 203 6.85 0.83 3.73
CA LEU A 203 5.89 -0.12 3.19
C LEU A 203 4.58 0.02 3.95
N LEU A 204 3.43 -0.12 3.28
CA LEU A 204 2.12 -0.07 3.95
C LEU A 204 1.67 -1.49 4.29
N ASN A 205 2.41 -2.11 5.21
CA ASN A 205 2.34 -3.53 5.50
C ASN A 205 1.32 -3.87 6.62
N ALA A 206 0.44 -2.95 7.05
CA ALA A 206 -0.63 -3.31 7.97
C ALA A 206 -1.48 -4.45 7.40
N ARG A 207 -1.93 -5.37 8.28
CA ARG A 207 -2.64 -6.61 7.92
C ARG A 207 -1.82 -7.60 7.09
N SER A 208 -0.51 -7.39 6.95
CA SER A 208 0.36 -8.37 6.31
C SER A 208 0.27 -9.71 7.01
N TYR A 209 0.48 -10.75 6.21
CA TYR A 209 0.42 -12.12 6.69
C TYR A 209 1.53 -12.94 6.07
N GLN A 210 1.91 -13.97 6.82
CA GLN A 210 2.75 -15.05 6.36
C GLN A 210 1.93 -16.32 6.15
N LEU A 211 2.37 -17.18 5.23
CA LEU A 211 1.85 -18.55 5.18
C LEU A 211 2.46 -19.39 6.29
N ASP A 212 1.65 -20.27 6.86
CA ASP A 212 2.12 -21.32 7.76
C ASP A 212 3.06 -22.27 7.02
N GLN A 213 4.32 -22.21 7.43
CA GLN A 213 5.44 -22.88 6.78
C GLN A 213 5.31 -24.41 6.86
N ASP A 214 4.74 -24.92 7.95
CA ASP A 214 4.56 -26.35 8.19
C ASP A 214 3.41 -26.94 7.35
N ASN A 215 2.57 -26.08 6.79
CA ASN A 215 1.31 -26.46 6.17
C ASN A 215 1.15 -25.91 4.75
N LEU A 216 2.28 -25.63 4.08
CA LEU A 216 2.34 -25.12 2.71
C LEU A 216 1.61 -26.04 1.70
N ASN A 217 1.68 -27.36 1.86
CA ASN A 217 0.99 -28.32 0.97
C ASN A 217 -0.53 -28.48 1.21
N ASN A 218 -1.13 -27.67 2.09
CA ASN A 218 -2.53 -27.81 2.45
C ASN A 218 -3.38 -26.77 1.72
N PRO A 219 -4.46 -27.19 1.03
CA PRO A 219 -5.37 -26.26 0.38
C PRO A 219 -6.03 -25.27 1.35
N ASN A 220 -6.03 -25.57 2.66
CA ASN A 220 -6.37 -24.63 3.72
C ASN A 220 -5.08 -24.03 4.30
N LEU A 221 -4.32 -23.30 3.48
CA LEU A 221 -3.13 -22.57 3.90
C LEU A 221 -3.47 -21.72 5.13
N ASN A 222 -2.93 -22.09 6.28
CA ASN A 222 -3.06 -21.26 7.46
C ASN A 222 -2.28 -19.97 7.20
N ARG A 223 -2.89 -18.83 7.51
CA ARG A 223 -2.26 -17.51 7.41
C ARG A 223 -2.00 -17.00 8.81
N TRP A 224 -0.78 -16.58 9.10
CA TRP A 224 -0.46 -15.91 10.36
C TRP A 224 -0.28 -14.42 10.07
N THR A 225 -1.12 -13.60 10.69
CA THR A 225 -1.01 -12.15 10.58
C THR A 225 0.19 -11.66 11.38
N LEU A 226 0.92 -10.68 10.86
CA LEU A 226 1.98 -10.04 11.62
C LEU A 226 1.41 -9.35 12.88
N PRO A 227 2.19 -9.27 13.97
CA PRO A 227 1.85 -8.44 15.11
C PRO A 227 1.60 -6.98 14.69
N GLU A 228 0.71 -6.28 15.39
CA GLU A 228 0.43 -4.86 15.13
C GLU A 228 1.70 -3.99 15.27
N ASP A 229 2.60 -4.33 16.20
CA ASP A 229 3.87 -3.64 16.40
C ASP A 229 4.85 -3.78 15.21
N TRP A 230 4.54 -4.65 14.25
CA TRP A 230 5.33 -4.84 13.02
C TRP A 230 4.65 -4.17 11.81
N ALA A 231 3.62 -3.36 12.03
CA ALA A 231 2.97 -2.57 10.99
C ALA A 231 3.62 -1.18 10.87
N SER A 232 4.29 -0.90 9.76
CA SER A 232 4.90 0.39 9.43
C SER A 232 3.94 1.41 8.87
N GLY A 233 2.82 0.96 8.31
CA GLY A 233 1.85 1.86 7.71
C GLY A 233 0.62 1.18 7.15
N PHE A 234 -0.38 2.01 6.82
CA PHE A 234 -1.69 1.59 6.35
C PHE A 234 -2.26 2.65 5.41
N ALA A 235 -3.07 2.25 4.43
CA ALA A 235 -3.91 3.19 3.70
C ALA A 235 -5.37 2.73 3.67
N HIS A 236 -6.25 3.71 3.54
CA HIS A 236 -7.68 3.49 3.36
C HIS A 236 -8.23 4.49 2.36
N GLY A 237 -9.23 4.05 1.61
CA GLY A 237 -9.96 4.86 0.65
C GLY A 237 -11.47 4.68 0.79
N THR A 238 -12.21 5.65 0.29
CA THR A 238 -13.64 5.54 0.02
C THR A 238 -13.87 6.10 -1.37
N PHE A 239 -14.37 5.29 -2.30
CA PHE A 239 -14.80 5.71 -3.63
C PHE A 239 -16.32 5.59 -3.70
N THR A 240 -17.02 6.72 -3.61
CA THR A 240 -18.48 6.76 -3.43
C THR A 240 -18.94 6.07 -2.14
N VAL A 241 -19.38 4.81 -2.23
CA VAL A 241 -19.85 3.96 -1.13
C VAL A 241 -18.97 2.72 -0.94
N GLU A 242 -17.95 2.51 -1.78
CA GLU A 242 -16.99 1.42 -1.60
C GLU A 242 -15.89 1.89 -0.67
N ASP A 243 -15.81 1.26 0.51
CA ASP A 243 -14.69 1.39 1.44
C ASP A 243 -13.61 0.36 1.08
N MET A 244 -12.36 0.82 1.11
CA MET A 244 -11.20 0.06 0.63
C MET A 244 -10.00 0.30 1.53
N HIS A 245 -9.11 -0.68 1.58
CA HIS A 245 -7.88 -0.65 2.38
C HIS A 245 -6.69 -1.04 1.52
N SER A 246 -5.48 -0.59 1.88
CA SER A 246 -4.25 -1.02 1.20
C SER A 246 -4.18 -2.55 1.20
N ARG A 247 -3.90 -3.13 0.03
CA ARG A 247 -3.66 -4.56 -0.10
C ARG A 247 -2.48 -4.94 0.81
N PRO A 248 -2.66 -5.91 1.73
CA PRO A 248 -1.63 -6.29 2.67
C PRO A 248 -0.41 -6.87 1.93
N SER A 249 0.77 -6.64 2.48
CA SER A 249 1.97 -7.33 2.01
C SER A 249 1.88 -8.80 2.33
N PHE A 250 2.52 -9.58 1.49
CA PHE A 250 2.55 -11.02 1.63
C PHE A 250 3.99 -11.47 1.85
N PHE A 251 4.17 -12.33 2.85
CA PHE A 251 5.44 -12.90 3.27
C PHE A 251 5.41 -14.40 2.97
N ALA A 252 6.40 -14.88 2.21
CA ALA A 252 6.52 -16.31 1.95
C ALA A 252 7.95 -16.72 1.54
N PRO A 253 8.25 -18.03 1.63
CA PRO A 253 9.35 -18.61 0.88
C PRO A 253 9.13 -18.36 -0.62
N ALA A 254 10.20 -18.13 -1.38
CA ALA A 254 10.05 -17.63 -2.73
C ALA A 254 9.21 -18.54 -3.66
N PHE A 255 9.30 -19.87 -3.49
CA PHE A 255 8.51 -20.80 -4.29
C PHE A 255 6.99 -20.69 -4.03
N ALA A 256 6.58 -20.26 -2.83
CA ALA A 256 5.17 -20.11 -2.48
C ALA A 256 4.50 -18.97 -3.25
N TYR A 257 5.25 -18.01 -3.77
CA TYR A 257 4.70 -16.94 -4.62
C TYR A 257 4.13 -17.45 -5.93
N LEU A 258 4.70 -18.51 -6.50
CA LEU A 258 4.12 -19.16 -7.69
C LEU A 258 2.93 -20.05 -7.29
N ALA A 259 2.88 -20.46 -6.03
CA ALA A 259 2.01 -21.51 -5.56
C ALA A 259 0.68 -20.99 -4.97
N VAL A 260 0.67 -19.76 -4.45
CA VAL A 260 -0.56 -19.09 -3.99
C VAL A 260 -1.57 -18.93 -5.13
N ASP A 261 -1.09 -18.81 -6.36
CA ASP A 261 -1.93 -18.60 -7.54
C ASP A 261 -2.02 -19.83 -8.48
N SER A 262 -1.20 -20.87 -8.26
CA SER A 262 -1.29 -22.10 -9.06
C SER A 262 -2.30 -23.11 -8.49
N ASP A 263 -3.22 -23.60 -9.31
CA ASP A 263 -4.15 -24.69 -8.95
C ASP A 263 -3.48 -26.08 -8.85
N ASP A 264 -2.19 -26.22 -9.23
CA ASP A 264 -1.48 -27.52 -9.26
C ASP A 264 -0.53 -27.72 -8.07
N PHE A 265 -1.08 -28.31 -7.00
CA PHE A 265 -0.33 -28.62 -5.78
C PHE A 265 0.55 -29.89 -5.87
N SER A 266 0.63 -30.55 -7.03
CA SER A 266 1.16 -31.93 -7.11
C SER A 266 2.70 -32.05 -7.22
N ASN A 267 3.41 -30.95 -7.53
CA ASN A 267 4.87 -30.94 -7.76
C ASN A 267 5.67 -30.13 -6.71
N TRP A 268 5.16 -30.00 -5.49
CA TRP A 268 5.79 -29.16 -4.47
C TRP A 268 7.11 -29.77 -3.97
N PRO A 269 8.21 -29.00 -3.92
CA PRO A 269 9.42 -29.45 -3.24
C PRO A 269 9.09 -29.72 -1.77
N ASP A 270 9.75 -30.74 -1.20
CA ASP A 270 9.61 -31.00 0.23
C ASP A 270 10.04 -29.72 0.98
N PRO A 271 9.23 -29.23 1.95
CA PRO A 271 9.58 -28.03 2.70
C PRO A 271 11.05 -28.06 3.13
N SER A 272 11.52 -29.21 3.65
CA SER A 272 12.90 -29.44 4.13
C SER A 272 14.01 -29.12 3.12
N ASP A 273 13.75 -29.24 1.82
CA ASP A 273 14.72 -28.93 0.74
C ASP A 273 14.82 -27.42 0.46
N VAL A 274 13.87 -26.62 0.97
CA VAL A 274 13.80 -25.18 0.76
C VAL A 274 14.46 -24.39 1.90
N TRP A 275 14.30 -24.81 3.16
CA TRP A 275 14.71 -24.04 4.36
C TRP A 275 16.19 -23.60 4.38
N TYR A 276 17.08 -24.37 3.75
CA TYR A 276 18.54 -24.09 3.76
C TYR A 276 19.17 -24.23 2.37
N GLY A 277 18.32 -24.31 1.33
CA GLY A 277 18.75 -24.36 -0.06
C GLY A 277 19.24 -22.99 -0.52
N ASN A 278 20.31 -22.95 -1.28
CA ASN A 278 20.89 -21.74 -1.85
C ASN A 278 19.80 -20.89 -2.56
N PRO A 279 19.54 -19.62 -2.15
CA PRO A 279 18.40 -18.81 -2.62
C PRO A 279 18.42 -18.46 -4.12
N GLY A 280 19.47 -18.83 -4.84
CA GLY A 280 19.76 -18.42 -6.22
C GLY A 280 18.63 -18.58 -7.25
N PRO A 281 17.90 -19.71 -7.33
CA PRO A 281 16.77 -19.87 -8.26
C PRO A 281 15.43 -19.36 -7.72
N GLN A 282 15.38 -18.99 -6.43
CA GLN A 282 14.14 -18.77 -5.69
C GLN A 282 13.71 -17.30 -5.69
N ALA A 283 14.63 -16.33 -5.55
CA ALA A 283 14.30 -14.91 -5.65
C ALA A 283 13.65 -14.51 -6.99
N ALA A 284 13.91 -15.30 -8.05
CA ALA A 284 13.25 -15.14 -9.34
C ALA A 284 11.72 -15.34 -9.28
N ALA A 285 11.19 -16.10 -8.33
CA ALA A 285 9.75 -16.39 -8.22
C ALA A 285 8.94 -15.20 -7.69
N ALA A 286 9.40 -14.55 -6.62
CA ALA A 286 8.74 -13.36 -6.07
C ALA A 286 8.85 -12.17 -7.03
N GLU A 287 10.00 -12.01 -7.68
CA GLU A 287 10.20 -11.06 -8.77
C GLU A 287 9.27 -11.35 -9.96
N GLN A 288 9.15 -12.62 -10.36
CA GLN A 288 8.23 -13.04 -11.42
C GLN A 288 6.78 -12.75 -11.05
N HIS A 289 6.38 -12.99 -9.80
CA HIS A 289 5.05 -12.64 -9.30
C HIS A 289 4.84 -11.12 -9.36
N ALA A 290 5.81 -10.30 -8.92
CA ALA A 290 5.71 -8.85 -9.04
C ALA A 290 5.50 -8.41 -10.50
N LEU A 291 6.20 -9.05 -11.44
CA LEU A 291 6.04 -8.82 -12.87
C LEU A 291 4.66 -9.25 -13.37
N TRP A 292 4.12 -10.39 -12.92
CA TRP A 292 2.77 -10.84 -13.26
C TRP A 292 1.71 -9.88 -12.72
N ALA A 293 1.79 -9.48 -11.46
CA ALA A 293 0.88 -8.48 -10.89
C ALA A 293 0.93 -7.15 -11.67
N THR A 294 2.13 -6.70 -12.09
CA THR A 294 2.27 -5.55 -13.01
C THR A 294 1.60 -5.79 -14.36
N GLN A 295 1.85 -6.95 -14.97
CA GLN A 295 1.31 -7.30 -16.28
C GLN A 295 -0.21 -7.37 -16.26
N ASP A 296 -0.80 -8.05 -15.28
CA ASP A 296 -2.25 -8.21 -15.16
C ASP A 296 -2.95 -6.86 -14.99
N MET A 297 -2.41 -6.02 -14.11
CA MET A 297 -2.94 -4.67 -13.88
C MET A 297 -2.83 -3.82 -15.14
N ASN A 298 -1.70 -3.83 -15.84
CA ASN A 298 -1.52 -3.04 -17.06
C ASN A 298 -2.27 -3.60 -18.27
N HIS A 299 -2.42 -4.92 -18.37
CA HIS A 299 -3.15 -5.57 -19.45
C HIS A 299 -4.65 -5.32 -19.34
N ALA A 300 -5.17 -5.18 -18.12
CA ALA A 300 -6.55 -4.80 -17.87
C ALA A 300 -6.86 -3.30 -18.16
N LEU A 301 -5.92 -2.54 -18.73
CA LEU A 301 -6.09 -1.13 -19.09
C LEU A 301 -6.37 -0.94 -20.60
N PRO A 302 -7.09 0.12 -21.00
CA PRO A 302 -7.21 0.49 -22.40
C PRO A 302 -5.86 0.90 -22.97
N SER A 303 -5.72 0.71 -24.28
CA SER A 303 -4.61 1.27 -25.03
C SER A 303 -4.46 2.78 -24.75
N GLY A 304 -3.29 3.17 -24.22
CA GLY A 304 -2.94 4.56 -23.93
C GLY A 304 -3.13 4.96 -22.46
N VAL A 305 -3.77 4.11 -21.66
CA VAL A 305 -3.78 4.24 -20.20
C VAL A 305 -2.62 3.42 -19.65
N ASN A 306 -1.79 4.07 -18.85
CA ASN A 306 -0.71 3.39 -18.17
C ASN A 306 -0.67 3.88 -16.73
N ILE A 307 -0.64 2.95 -15.78
CA ILE A 307 -0.41 3.24 -14.37
C ILE A 307 0.98 2.79 -13.93
N ASP A 308 1.79 2.16 -14.80
CA ASP A 308 3.18 1.78 -14.50
C ASP A 308 3.34 1.16 -13.10
N TYR A 309 2.32 0.41 -12.66
CA TYR A 309 2.24 -0.10 -11.31
C TYR A 309 3.10 -1.35 -11.17
N ARG A 310 3.87 -1.40 -10.08
CA ARG A 310 4.64 -2.58 -9.73
C ARG A 310 4.78 -2.71 -8.22
N PRO A 311 4.41 -3.87 -7.63
CA PRO A 311 4.75 -4.17 -6.26
C PRO A 311 6.26 -4.14 -6.04
N ILE A 312 6.71 -3.68 -4.89
CA ILE A 312 8.13 -3.76 -4.52
C ILE A 312 8.38 -5.16 -3.97
N HIS A 313 9.38 -5.83 -4.54
CA HIS A 313 9.88 -7.09 -4.02
C HIS A 313 11.10 -6.80 -3.15
N ILE A 314 11.06 -7.30 -1.91
CA ILE A 314 12.16 -7.19 -0.95
C ILE A 314 12.56 -8.61 -0.52
N ASP A 315 13.84 -8.94 -0.68
CA ASP A 315 14.40 -10.04 0.09
C ASP A 315 14.73 -9.55 1.50
N ASN A 316 14.52 -10.40 2.50
CA ASN A 316 14.94 -10.10 3.86
C ASN A 316 16.20 -10.86 4.24
N ALA A 317 17.09 -11.09 3.26
CA ALA A 317 18.38 -11.75 3.49
C ALA A 317 19.30 -10.97 4.43
N TRP A 318 18.96 -9.70 4.73
CA TRP A 318 19.59 -8.89 5.77
C TRP A 318 19.28 -9.37 7.20
N ARG A 319 18.27 -10.22 7.40
CA ARG A 319 17.98 -10.87 8.69
C ARG A 319 18.91 -12.06 8.91
N GLU A 320 19.42 -12.21 10.13
CA GLU A 320 20.18 -13.40 10.49
C GLU A 320 19.24 -14.60 10.61
N ILE A 321 19.60 -15.74 10.00
CA ILE A 321 18.80 -16.97 10.10
C ILE A 321 18.98 -17.55 11.50
N ASP A 322 17.94 -17.47 12.34
CA ASP A 322 17.97 -17.95 13.73
C ASP A 322 17.67 -19.46 13.86
N GLY A 323 17.10 -20.06 12.81
CA GLY A 323 16.75 -21.47 12.74
C GLY A 323 15.37 -21.83 13.31
N GLU A 324 14.55 -20.84 13.65
CA GLU A 324 13.19 -21.02 14.15
C GLU A 324 12.16 -21.08 12.99
N PRO A 325 11.33 -22.13 12.91
CA PRO A 325 10.39 -22.33 11.80
C PRO A 325 9.28 -21.27 11.67
N GLY A 326 9.11 -20.40 12.66
CA GLY A 326 8.13 -19.31 12.63
C GLY A 326 8.73 -17.95 12.28
N GLY A 327 10.05 -17.87 12.12
CA GLY A 327 10.75 -16.64 11.79
C GLY A 327 10.51 -16.21 10.34
N LEU A 328 10.57 -14.90 10.09
CA LEU A 328 10.52 -14.35 8.73
C LEU A 328 11.87 -14.50 8.01
N ASP A 329 12.85 -15.23 8.54
CA ASP A 329 14.24 -15.14 8.07
C ASP A 329 14.43 -15.73 6.66
N ALA A 330 15.13 -14.98 5.80
CA ALA A 330 15.40 -15.30 4.39
C ALA A 330 14.14 -15.50 3.51
N TRP A 331 13.02 -14.92 3.92
CA TRP A 331 11.81 -14.82 3.14
C TRP A 331 11.86 -13.72 2.09
N GLN A 332 10.99 -13.85 1.10
CA GLN A 332 10.68 -12.75 0.21
C GLN A 332 9.44 -12.04 0.77
N GLN A 333 9.36 -10.75 0.47
CA GLN A 333 8.25 -9.88 0.80
C GLN A 333 7.80 -9.21 -0.50
N LEU A 334 6.49 -9.23 -0.76
CA LEU A 334 5.89 -8.55 -1.90
C LEU A 334 4.95 -7.47 -1.39
N ASP A 335 5.32 -6.23 -1.65
CA ASP A 335 4.67 -5.05 -1.13
C ASP A 335 3.92 -4.31 -2.22
N TYR A 336 2.59 -4.41 -2.16
CA TYR A 336 1.71 -3.79 -3.12
C TYR A 336 1.52 -2.28 -2.92
N SER A 337 1.86 -1.79 -1.72
CA SER A 337 1.62 -0.41 -1.32
C SER A 337 2.81 0.17 -0.57
N TRP A 338 3.27 1.35 -0.99
CA TRP A 338 4.43 2.01 -0.41
C TRP A 338 4.33 3.53 -0.45
N VAL A 339 5.10 4.17 0.43
CA VAL A 339 5.33 5.61 0.50
C VAL A 339 6.83 5.82 0.61
N VAL A 340 7.40 6.69 -0.21
CA VAL A 340 8.80 7.13 -0.08
C VAL A 340 8.82 8.59 0.35
N ILE A 341 9.60 8.91 1.38
CA ILE A 341 9.85 10.26 1.84
C ILE A 341 11.24 10.72 1.45
N SER A 342 11.37 11.93 0.91
CA SER A 342 12.67 12.52 0.59
C SER A 342 13.55 12.61 1.83
N SER A 343 14.84 12.27 1.71
CA SER A 343 15.80 12.27 2.82
C SER A 343 15.99 13.62 3.53
N ASP A 344 15.64 14.71 2.86
CA ASP A 344 15.69 16.08 3.40
C ASP A 344 14.37 16.52 4.07
N SER A 345 13.39 15.63 4.16
CA SER A 345 12.11 15.88 4.85
C SER A 345 12.25 15.81 6.37
N ASP A 346 11.38 16.55 7.05
CA ASP A 346 11.18 16.51 8.49
C ASP A 346 9.69 16.17 8.75
N PRO A 347 9.38 14.90 9.09
CA PRO A 347 8.00 14.47 9.33
C PRO A 347 7.44 14.97 10.66
N THR A 348 8.23 15.66 11.50
CA THR A 348 7.80 16.11 12.82
C THR A 348 6.90 17.37 12.75
N PRO A 349 6.16 17.71 13.84
CA PRO A 349 5.31 18.89 13.84
C PRO A 349 6.01 20.21 13.48
N GLY A 350 5.57 20.82 12.39
CA GLY A 350 6.13 22.05 11.85
C GLY A 350 7.16 21.84 10.75
N GLY A 351 7.66 20.61 10.58
CA GLY A 351 8.55 20.21 9.51
C GLY A 351 7.88 20.18 8.13
N GLU A 352 8.69 20.03 7.10
CA GLU A 352 8.29 19.93 5.70
C GLU A 352 8.51 18.51 5.21
N VAL A 353 7.56 17.92 4.49
CA VAL A 353 7.69 16.57 3.92
C VAL A 353 7.42 16.60 2.44
N ARG A 354 8.23 15.88 1.67
CA ARG A 354 7.98 15.61 0.25
C ARG A 354 8.16 14.14 0.00
N GLY A 355 7.40 13.60 -0.94
CA GLY A 355 7.48 12.19 -1.24
C GLY A 355 6.62 11.76 -2.40
N ALA A 356 6.56 10.46 -2.57
CA ALA A 356 5.69 9.78 -3.52
C ALA A 356 5.06 8.56 -2.88
N PHE A 357 4.00 8.06 -3.50
CA PHE A 357 3.33 6.85 -3.08
C PHE A 357 2.79 6.07 -4.27
N SER A 358 2.58 4.78 -4.05
CA SER A 358 1.82 3.88 -4.90
C SER A 358 1.04 2.96 -3.99
N ILE A 359 -0.29 2.97 -4.08
CA ILE A 359 -1.16 2.23 -3.17
C ILE A 359 -2.16 1.44 -4.00
N LEU A 360 -2.09 0.12 -3.91
CA LEU A 360 -3.14 -0.78 -4.39
C LEU A 360 -4.14 -1.00 -3.25
N MET A 361 -5.42 -0.77 -3.51
CA MET A 361 -6.49 -0.88 -2.53
C MET A 361 -7.50 -1.96 -2.92
N ASP A 362 -7.87 -2.76 -1.92
CA ASP A 362 -8.90 -3.79 -2.00
C ASP A 362 -10.14 -3.35 -1.19
N PRO A 363 -11.35 -3.44 -1.74
CA PRO A 363 -12.58 -3.22 -1.02
C PRO A 363 -12.94 -4.43 -0.16
N ASP A 364 -13.69 -4.17 0.91
CA ASP A 364 -14.14 -5.24 1.81
C ASP A 364 -15.28 -6.09 1.19
N ASP A 365 -16.17 -5.46 0.41
CA ASP A 365 -17.45 -6.04 0.02
C ASP A 365 -17.64 -6.21 -1.51
N SER A 366 -16.61 -5.96 -2.31
CA SER A 366 -16.69 -6.16 -3.77
C SER A 366 -15.43 -6.81 -4.32
N SER A 367 -15.46 -7.25 -5.58
CA SER A 367 -14.23 -7.67 -6.25
C SER A 367 -13.41 -6.48 -6.76
N SER A 368 -13.93 -5.25 -6.70
CA SER A 368 -13.30 -4.05 -7.27
C SER A 368 -11.82 -3.87 -6.82
N ARG A 369 -11.03 -3.11 -7.59
CA ARG A 369 -9.61 -2.82 -7.30
C ARG A 369 -9.29 -1.39 -7.66
N TRP A 370 -8.37 -0.75 -6.95
CA TRP A 370 -7.90 0.60 -7.28
C TRP A 370 -6.42 0.73 -7.05
N VAL A 371 -5.73 1.43 -7.95
CA VAL A 371 -4.36 1.89 -7.72
C VAL A 371 -4.37 3.40 -7.71
N VAL A 372 -3.80 3.97 -6.66
CA VAL A 372 -3.53 5.41 -6.55
C VAL A 372 -2.03 5.62 -6.48
N GLN A 373 -1.52 6.44 -7.38
CA GLN A 373 -0.12 6.83 -7.41
C GLN A 373 0.01 8.33 -7.48
N GLY A 374 1.09 8.87 -6.94
CA GLY A 374 1.40 10.27 -7.14
C GLY A 374 2.52 10.78 -6.26
N ARG A 375 2.77 12.08 -6.36
CA ARG A 375 3.70 12.82 -5.49
C ARG A 375 2.92 13.73 -4.56
N PHE A 376 3.53 14.04 -3.43
CA PHE A 376 2.94 14.95 -2.46
C PHE A 376 3.98 15.88 -1.83
N GLU A 377 3.51 17.04 -1.43
CA GLU A 377 4.27 18.01 -0.64
C GLU A 377 3.44 18.45 0.56
N ILE A 378 4.08 18.54 1.72
CA ILE A 378 3.53 18.99 2.99
C ILE A 378 4.39 20.16 3.43
N PRO A 379 3.99 21.41 3.13
CA PRO A 379 4.78 22.59 3.49
C PRO A 379 4.86 22.82 5.00
N ARG A 380 3.99 22.15 5.78
CA ARG A 380 4.02 22.19 7.24
C ARG A 380 3.19 21.05 7.83
N VAL A 381 3.84 20.08 8.45
CA VAL A 381 3.16 19.03 9.22
C VAL A 381 2.48 19.65 10.43
N ARG A 382 1.20 19.33 10.65
CA ARG A 382 0.44 19.85 11.79
C ARG A 382 0.48 18.87 12.95
N LYS A 383 0.72 19.35 14.17
CA LYS A 383 0.49 18.52 15.36
C LYS A 383 -1.00 18.23 15.50
N GLU A 384 -1.35 16.98 15.82
CA GLU A 384 -2.70 16.64 16.22
C GLU A 384 -3.12 17.46 17.45
N LYS A 385 -4.26 18.14 17.37
CA LYS A 385 -4.75 19.01 18.45
C LYS A 385 -5.53 18.24 19.51
N TRP A 386 -6.18 17.16 19.11
CA TRP A 386 -7.14 16.41 19.92
C TRP A 386 -6.67 15.00 20.26
N GLY A 387 -5.41 14.68 19.94
CA GLY A 387 -4.85 13.38 20.23
C GLY A 387 -4.95 13.11 21.72
N GLY A 388 -5.34 11.88 22.04
CA GLY A 388 -5.39 11.40 23.40
C GLY A 388 -3.99 11.45 24.02
N VAL A 389 -3.92 11.31 25.35
CA VAL A 389 -2.63 10.96 25.93
C VAL A 389 -2.28 9.58 25.43
N ASP A 390 -1.01 9.35 25.07
CA ASP A 390 -0.53 8.02 24.65
C ASP A 390 -0.97 6.97 25.68
N LEU A 391 -1.92 6.14 25.23
CA LEU A 391 -2.52 5.10 26.06
C LEU A 391 -1.60 3.89 26.16
N ARG A 392 -0.64 3.69 25.24
CA ARG A 392 0.31 2.58 25.28
C ARG A 392 1.27 2.78 26.44
N ALA A 393 1.94 3.94 26.50
CA ALA A 393 2.82 4.29 27.62
C ALA A 393 2.08 4.24 28.97
N LYS A 394 0.86 4.80 29.04
CA LYS A 394 0.05 4.77 30.26
C LYS A 394 -0.41 3.38 30.67
N THR A 395 -0.83 2.56 29.72
CA THR A 395 -1.24 1.18 29.98
C THR A 395 -0.05 0.34 30.44
N ALA A 396 1.11 0.53 29.83
CA ALA A 396 2.36 -0.12 30.22
C ALA A 396 2.74 0.23 31.67
N GLU A 397 2.79 1.51 32.00
CA GLU A 397 3.05 2.00 33.35
C GLU A 397 2.03 1.44 34.36
N ALA A 398 0.73 1.52 34.05
CA ALA A 398 -0.33 1.04 34.93
C ALA A 398 -0.27 -0.48 35.19
N ASN A 399 0.25 -1.25 34.22
CA ASN A 399 0.43 -2.69 34.36
C ASN A 399 1.79 -3.07 34.99
N GLY A 400 2.64 -2.09 35.35
CA GLY A 400 3.99 -2.33 35.83
C GLY A 400 4.88 -3.01 34.79
N LEU A 401 4.56 -2.83 33.50
CA LEU A 401 5.37 -3.31 32.40
C LEU A 401 6.49 -2.29 32.18
N ASN A 402 7.73 -2.70 32.47
CA ASN A 402 8.91 -2.01 31.95
C ASN A 402 9.03 -2.39 30.47
N LEU A 403 8.29 -1.69 29.62
CA LEU A 403 8.50 -1.78 28.19
C LEU A 403 9.82 -1.04 27.89
N CYS A 404 10.73 -1.70 27.19
CA CYS A 404 11.88 -1.04 26.58
C CYS A 404 11.35 -0.26 25.37
N LEU A 405 10.55 0.78 25.61
CA LEU A 405 10.10 1.65 24.54
C LEU A 405 11.31 2.49 24.13
N ALA A 406 11.85 2.19 22.96
CA ALA A 406 12.82 3.06 22.32
C ALA A 406 12.12 4.40 22.06
N GLY A 407 12.55 5.46 22.75
CA GLY A 407 12.18 6.83 22.40
C GLY A 407 10.76 7.28 22.75
N SER A 408 10.15 6.77 23.84
CA SER A 408 8.91 7.37 24.36
C SER A 408 9.07 8.89 24.43
N PRO A 409 8.24 9.68 23.71
CA PRO A 409 8.27 11.12 23.83
C PRO A 409 8.00 11.46 25.30
N THR A 410 8.89 12.20 25.94
CA THR A 410 8.55 12.77 27.24
C THR A 410 7.34 13.69 27.08
N ASP A 411 6.57 13.95 28.13
CA ASP A 411 5.34 14.79 28.08
C ASP A 411 5.56 16.18 27.42
N ASP A 412 6.80 16.63 27.24
CA ASP A 412 7.19 17.86 26.55
C ASP A 412 7.54 17.70 25.05
N GLY A 413 7.48 16.49 24.50
CA GLY A 413 7.78 16.17 23.11
C GLY A 413 9.28 16.14 22.78
N THR A 414 10.15 15.96 23.78
CA THR A 414 11.57 15.67 23.53
C THR A 414 11.85 14.16 23.62
N PRO A 415 12.77 13.61 22.82
CA PRO A 415 13.21 12.23 23.00
C PRO A 415 13.98 12.13 24.32
N GLU A 416 13.60 11.18 25.20
CA GLU A 416 14.40 10.87 26.39
C GLU A 416 15.73 10.23 25.92
N GLN A 417 16.86 10.83 26.30
CA GLN A 417 18.21 10.36 25.92
C GLN A 417 18.70 9.19 26.76
#